data_AF-A0A804JYB2-F1
#
_entry.id   AF-A0A804JYB2-F1
#
_cell.length_a   1.000
_cell.length_b   1.000
_cell.length_c   1.000
_cell.angle_alpha   90.00
_cell.angle_beta   90.00
_cell.angle_gamma   90.00
#
_symmetry.space_group_name_H-M   'P 1'
#
loop_
_entity.id
_entity.type
_entity.pdbx_description
1 polymer ?
#
loop_
_entity_poly.entity_id
_entity_poly.type
_entity_poly.pdbx_seq_one_letter_code
_entity_poly.pdbx_strand_id
1 'polypeptide(L)'
;MSNGYHRPEKPASGQMRKLKELMLKSDNRICADCGAQDPKWASANIGVFICLKCSDIHRSLGTDISKVLSVTLDEWSDADIESMIEVGGNSYANSIYEAFLPKRFPKPKSNSSYEERSKFIRSKYESQEFLKPSLRIVSSKMSFNYVEPKESLNYRIDSNNSNKAVEMREFIGDLKVKVVRGSNLAVRDMFSSDPYVVLTLGEQKAQTTVKPSDLNPIWNEELTLSVPQTYGALKLQVYDQDVFSADDIMGEAEVDLQPMITSAMAFGDPELLGNMQIGKWLKTSDNALISDSIINIVDGKVKQEVSLQLQNVESGEIEVELEWIPLDE
;
A
#
# COMPACT_ATOMS: atom_id res chain seq x y z
N MET A 1 52.98 -26.08 -21.02
CA MET A 1 52.48 -26.10 -19.64
C MET A 1 52.15 -24.67 -19.24
N SER A 2 50.92 -24.23 -19.49
CA SER A 2 50.41 -22.91 -19.10
C SER A 2 49.31 -23.15 -18.06
N ASN A 3 49.69 -23.06 -16.79
CA ASN A 3 48.77 -23.16 -15.66
C ASN A 3 47.85 -21.92 -15.66
N GLY A 4 46.61 -22.12 -16.08
CA GLY A 4 45.53 -21.17 -15.84
C GLY A 4 45.24 -21.09 -14.35
N TYR A 5 45.47 -19.92 -13.76
CA TYR A 5 44.99 -19.61 -12.43
C TYR A 5 43.46 -19.54 -12.46
N HIS A 6 42.79 -20.66 -12.13
CA HIS A 6 41.40 -20.62 -11.71
C HIS A 6 41.34 -19.92 -10.35
N ARG A 7 40.77 -18.72 -10.34
CA ARG A 7 40.41 -18.00 -9.11
C ARG A 7 39.29 -18.80 -8.44
N PRO A 8 39.42 -19.21 -7.16
CA PRO A 8 38.34 -19.93 -6.50
C PRO A 8 37.14 -19.00 -6.31
N GLU A 9 35.97 -19.40 -6.82
CA GLU A 9 34.71 -18.72 -6.55
C GLU A 9 34.43 -18.78 -5.05
N LYS A 10 34.33 -17.61 -4.41
CA LYS A 10 33.88 -17.53 -3.02
C LYS A 10 32.44 -18.03 -2.94
N PRO A 11 32.06 -18.82 -1.91
CA PRO A 11 30.67 -19.18 -1.71
C PRO A 11 29.83 -17.90 -1.57
N ALA A 12 28.76 -17.81 -2.37
CA ALA A 12 27.84 -16.68 -2.33
C ALA A 12 27.29 -16.50 -0.91
N SER A 13 27.23 -15.27 -0.41
CA SER A 13 26.60 -14.98 0.88
C SER A 13 25.15 -15.49 0.88
N GLY A 14 24.60 -15.84 2.05
CA GLY A 14 23.21 -16.30 2.16
C GLY A 14 22.20 -15.32 1.55
N GLN A 15 22.51 -14.02 1.58
CA GLN A 15 21.74 -12.95 0.94
C GLN A 15 21.80 -13.04 -0.59
N MET A 16 22.98 -13.26 -1.19
CA MET A 16 23.12 -13.42 -2.64
C MET A 16 22.33 -14.63 -3.19
N ARG A 17 22.14 -15.68 -2.38
CA ARG A 17 21.24 -16.79 -2.74
C ARG A 17 19.79 -16.33 -2.84
N LYS A 18 19.30 -15.52 -1.88
CA LYS A 18 17.94 -14.97 -1.91
C LYS A 18 17.70 -14.06 -3.12
N LEU A 19 18.69 -13.23 -3.50
CA LEU A 19 18.59 -12.42 -4.71
C LEU A 19 18.41 -13.31 -5.96
N LYS A 20 19.19 -14.40 -6.07
CA LYS A 20 19.05 -15.37 -7.17
C LYS A 20 17.68 -16.05 -7.18
N GLU A 21 17.16 -16.43 -6.01
CA GLU A 21 15.79 -16.99 -5.89
C GLU A 21 14.74 -15.98 -6.34
N LEU A 22 14.89 -14.70 -5.98
CA LEU A 22 14.01 -13.63 -6.42
C LEU A 22 14.02 -13.47 -7.94
N MET A 23 15.19 -13.51 -8.59
CA MET A 23 15.30 -13.45 -10.05
C MET A 23 14.59 -14.58 -10.80
N LEU A 24 14.46 -15.76 -10.17
CA LEU A 24 13.86 -16.94 -10.81
C LEU A 24 12.33 -16.86 -10.90
N LYS A 25 11.68 -15.95 -10.15
CA LYS A 25 10.25 -15.69 -10.26
C LYS A 25 9.89 -15.26 -11.70
N SER A 26 8.75 -15.74 -12.21
CA SER A 26 8.30 -15.51 -13.59
C SER A 26 8.30 -14.03 -13.97
N ASP A 27 7.82 -13.17 -13.07
CA ASP A 27 7.62 -11.75 -13.32
C ASP A 27 8.95 -10.99 -13.37
N ASN A 28 9.97 -11.51 -12.71
CA ASN A 28 11.34 -10.97 -12.70
C ASN A 28 12.17 -11.44 -13.91
N ARG A 29 11.68 -12.42 -14.68
CA ARG A 29 12.29 -12.84 -15.95
C ARG A 29 11.93 -11.91 -17.11
N ILE A 30 11.12 -10.90 -16.87
CA ILE A 30 10.70 -9.91 -17.86
C ILE A 30 11.02 -8.53 -17.32
N CYS A 31 11.68 -7.69 -18.12
CA CYS A 31 12.06 -6.33 -17.77
C CYS A 31 10.84 -5.52 -17.30
N ALA A 32 10.97 -4.89 -16.13
CA ALA A 32 9.90 -4.15 -15.48
C ALA A 32 9.29 -3.04 -16.34
N ASP A 33 10.04 -2.42 -17.27
CA ASP A 33 9.54 -1.26 -18.02
C ASP A 33 9.13 -1.58 -19.45
N CYS A 34 9.78 -2.53 -20.12
CA CYS A 34 9.61 -2.74 -21.56
C CYS A 34 9.30 -4.17 -22.01
N GLY A 35 9.19 -5.12 -21.07
CA GLY A 35 8.84 -6.49 -21.42
C GLY A 35 9.96 -7.32 -22.06
N ALA A 36 11.20 -6.81 -22.14
CA ALA A 36 12.34 -7.58 -22.64
C ALA A 36 12.66 -8.77 -21.73
N GLN A 37 12.95 -9.94 -22.32
CA GLN A 37 13.23 -11.16 -21.56
C GLN A 37 14.58 -11.11 -20.85
N ASP A 38 14.69 -11.87 -19.77
CA ASP A 38 15.89 -12.14 -18.98
C ASP A 38 16.71 -10.89 -18.61
N PRO A 39 16.11 -9.92 -17.86
CA PRO A 39 16.82 -8.73 -17.42
C PRO A 39 18.08 -9.09 -16.61
N LYS A 40 19.18 -8.37 -16.88
CA LYS A 40 20.50 -8.60 -16.24
C LYS A 40 20.94 -7.44 -15.35
N TRP A 41 20.08 -6.44 -15.20
CA TRP A 41 20.28 -5.27 -14.38
C TRP A 41 19.13 -5.13 -13.40
N ALA A 42 19.36 -4.41 -12.32
CA ALA A 42 18.34 -4.08 -11.34
C ALA A 42 18.51 -2.65 -10.83
N SER A 43 17.42 -2.06 -10.37
CA SER A 43 17.44 -0.89 -9.51
C SER A 43 17.18 -1.35 -8.08
N ALA A 44 18.22 -1.31 -7.23
CA ALA A 44 18.20 -1.93 -5.90
C ALA A 44 17.21 -1.25 -4.94
N ASN A 45 17.10 0.07 -5.00
CA ASN A 45 16.21 0.86 -4.14
C ASN A 45 14.75 0.88 -4.63
N ILE A 46 14.53 0.79 -5.95
CA ILE A 46 13.19 0.70 -6.54
C ILE A 46 12.65 -0.75 -6.48
N GLY A 47 13.53 -1.75 -6.43
CA GLY A 47 13.13 -3.15 -6.36
C GLY A 47 12.79 -3.78 -7.71
N VAL A 48 13.35 -3.29 -8.83
CA VAL A 48 13.04 -3.78 -10.19
C VAL A 48 14.23 -4.39 -10.91
N PHE A 49 14.00 -5.48 -11.62
CA PHE A 49 14.87 -6.06 -12.65
C PHE A 49 14.53 -5.49 -14.02
N ILE A 50 15.55 -4.95 -14.68
CA ILE A 50 15.46 -4.21 -15.94
C ILE A 50 16.50 -4.69 -16.96
N CYS A 51 16.19 -4.50 -18.25
CA CYS A 51 17.13 -4.83 -19.33
C CYS A 51 18.22 -3.76 -19.46
N LEU A 52 19.30 -4.07 -20.19
CA LEU A 52 20.42 -3.14 -20.40
C LEU A 52 19.96 -1.77 -20.91
N LYS A 53 19.13 -1.74 -21.95
CA LYS A 53 18.61 -0.49 -22.54
C LYS A 53 17.77 0.36 -21.56
N CYS A 54 17.03 -0.28 -20.64
CA CYS A 54 16.30 0.46 -19.60
C CYS A 54 17.24 0.92 -18.49
N SER A 55 18.26 0.11 -18.16
CA SER A 55 19.26 0.46 -17.14
C SER A 55 20.00 1.75 -17.48
N ASP A 56 20.29 2.00 -18.76
CA ASP A 56 20.93 3.26 -19.20
C ASP A 56 20.06 4.49 -18.92
N ILE A 57 18.74 4.36 -19.08
CA ILE A 57 17.78 5.42 -18.79
C ILE A 57 17.65 5.61 -17.28
N HIS A 58 17.56 4.53 -16.51
CA HIS A 58 17.52 4.58 -15.05
C HIS A 58 18.76 5.29 -14.48
N ARG A 59 19.95 5.07 -15.05
CA ARG A 59 21.17 5.81 -14.65
C ARG A 59 21.03 7.32 -14.85
N SER A 60 20.30 7.76 -15.87
CA SER A 60 20.04 9.18 -16.14
C SER A 60 19.07 9.86 -15.15
N LEU A 61 18.40 9.08 -14.28
CA LEU A 61 17.53 9.60 -13.22
C LEU A 61 18.31 10.04 -11.97
N GLY A 62 19.56 9.60 -11.83
CA GLY A 62 20.35 9.81 -10.62
C GLY A 62 20.11 8.75 -9.55
N THR A 63 21.10 8.55 -8.67
CA THR A 63 21.11 7.48 -7.66
C THR A 63 20.10 7.67 -6.55
N ASP A 64 19.65 8.90 -6.31
CA ASP A 64 18.62 9.23 -5.32
C ASP A 64 17.24 8.70 -5.74
N ILE A 65 17.01 8.56 -7.05
CA ILE A 65 15.80 7.96 -7.62
C ILE A 65 16.03 6.49 -7.92
N SER A 66 17.11 6.15 -8.65
CA SER A 66 17.36 4.79 -9.13
C SER A 66 18.83 4.37 -8.94
N LYS A 67 19.08 3.45 -8.02
CA LYS A 67 20.40 2.85 -7.79
C LYS A 67 20.59 1.60 -8.66
N VAL A 68 21.19 1.78 -9.84
CA VAL A 68 21.34 0.72 -10.86
C VAL A 68 22.57 -0.15 -10.62
N LEU A 69 22.37 -1.46 -10.52
CA LEU A 69 23.41 -2.49 -10.36
C LEU A 69 23.24 -3.61 -11.38
N SER A 70 24.35 -4.13 -11.90
CA SER A 70 24.39 -5.38 -12.65
C SER A 70 24.20 -6.54 -11.69
N VAL A 71 23.35 -7.48 -12.06
CA VAL A 71 23.10 -8.64 -11.20
C VAL A 71 24.26 -9.64 -11.19
N THR A 72 25.19 -9.53 -12.14
CA THR A 72 26.32 -10.45 -12.27
C THR A 72 27.69 -9.78 -12.23
N LEU A 73 27.77 -8.49 -12.60
CA LEU A 73 29.05 -7.80 -12.77
C LEU A 73 29.39 -6.86 -11.60
N ASP A 74 28.38 -6.40 -10.85
CA ASP A 74 28.58 -5.46 -9.74
C ASP A 74 28.57 -6.19 -8.40
N GLU A 75 29.27 -5.62 -7.41
CA GLU A 75 29.19 -6.07 -6.03
C GLU A 75 27.90 -5.52 -5.38
N TRP A 76 27.18 -6.41 -4.70
CA TRP A 76 25.95 -6.08 -4.00
C TRP A 76 26.22 -6.02 -2.49
N SER A 77 25.78 -4.94 -1.85
CA SER A 77 25.76 -4.89 -0.39
C SER A 77 24.57 -5.71 0.15
N ASP A 78 24.65 -6.16 1.40
CA ASP A 78 23.55 -6.88 2.04
C ASP A 78 22.28 -6.01 2.13
N ALA A 79 22.43 -4.69 2.33
CA ALA A 79 21.33 -3.72 2.32
C ALA A 79 20.67 -3.59 0.94
N ASP A 80 21.45 -3.59 -0.14
CA ASP A 80 20.90 -3.55 -1.51
C ASP A 80 20.06 -4.79 -1.82
N ILE A 81 20.51 -5.96 -1.34
CA ILE A 81 19.79 -7.22 -1.50
C ILE A 81 18.53 -7.21 -0.65
N GLU A 82 18.62 -6.72 0.58
CA GLU A 82 17.47 -6.58 1.48
C GLU A 82 16.40 -5.67 0.86
N SER A 83 16.75 -4.48 0.36
CA SER A 83 15.80 -3.60 -0.33
C SER A 83 15.12 -4.27 -1.54
N MET A 84 15.87 -5.02 -2.35
CA MET A 84 15.28 -5.79 -3.46
C MET A 84 14.27 -6.84 -2.98
N ILE A 85 14.56 -7.52 -1.87
CA ILE A 85 13.70 -8.55 -1.29
C ILE A 85 12.47 -7.92 -0.64
N GLU A 86 12.64 -6.81 0.08
CA GLU A 86 11.57 -6.05 0.74
C GLU A 86 10.53 -5.56 -0.26
N VAL A 87 10.97 -5.01 -1.40
CA VAL A 87 10.04 -4.61 -2.48
C VAL A 87 9.46 -5.84 -3.19
N GLY A 88 10.15 -6.98 -3.22
CA GLY A 88 9.58 -8.22 -3.76
C GLY A 88 9.62 -8.38 -5.29
N GLY A 89 10.26 -7.45 -5.99
CA GLY A 89 10.56 -7.54 -7.43
C GLY A 89 9.56 -6.81 -8.34
N ASN A 90 9.62 -7.13 -9.64
CA ASN A 90 8.94 -6.42 -10.72
C ASN A 90 7.44 -6.38 -10.57
N SER A 91 6.83 -7.49 -10.15
CA SER A 91 5.38 -7.60 -10.01
C SER A 91 4.84 -6.56 -9.02
N TYR A 92 5.47 -6.50 -7.85
CA TYR A 92 5.09 -5.58 -6.77
C TYR A 92 5.48 -4.13 -7.08
N ALA A 93 6.68 -3.90 -7.61
CA ALA A 93 7.05 -2.55 -8.04
C ALA A 93 6.12 -2.01 -9.14
N ASN A 94 5.68 -2.85 -10.09
CA ASN A 94 4.71 -2.44 -11.10
C ASN A 94 3.32 -2.20 -10.51
N SER A 95 2.88 -2.96 -9.51
CA SER A 95 1.58 -2.71 -8.87
C SER A 95 1.55 -1.36 -8.15
N ILE A 96 2.71 -0.84 -7.71
CA ILE A 96 2.85 0.51 -7.17
C ILE A 96 2.97 1.52 -8.31
N TYR A 97 4.07 1.45 -9.07
CA TYR A 97 4.47 2.49 -10.03
C TYR A 97 3.64 2.50 -11.32
N GLU A 98 2.77 1.52 -11.56
CA GLU A 98 1.86 1.47 -12.69
C GLU A 98 0.39 1.34 -12.25
N ALA A 99 0.08 1.55 -10.96
CA ALA A 99 -1.26 1.38 -10.38
C ALA A 99 -2.37 2.09 -11.17
N PHE A 100 -2.09 3.30 -11.64
CA PHE A 100 -3.02 4.13 -12.42
C PHE A 100 -2.50 4.38 -13.84
N LEU A 101 -1.81 3.42 -14.45
CA LEU A 101 -1.33 3.55 -15.82
C LEU A 101 -2.54 3.71 -16.78
N PRO A 102 -2.70 4.88 -17.45
CA PRO A 102 -3.85 5.10 -18.31
C PRO A 102 -3.85 4.13 -19.49
N LYS A 103 -5.01 3.57 -19.86
CA LYS A 103 -5.15 2.66 -21.02
C LYS A 103 -4.62 3.26 -22.35
N ARG A 104 -4.56 4.59 -22.46
CA ARG A 104 -4.04 5.33 -23.63
C ARG A 104 -2.53 5.56 -23.59
N PHE A 105 -1.85 5.20 -22.49
CA PHE A 105 -0.42 5.35 -22.32
C PHE A 105 0.23 3.95 -22.32
N PRO A 106 0.50 3.39 -23.52
CA PRO A 106 0.98 2.01 -23.61
C PRO A 106 2.39 1.89 -23.03
N LYS A 107 2.61 0.80 -22.30
CA LYS A 107 3.94 0.39 -21.86
C LYS A 107 4.82 0.10 -23.08
N PRO A 108 6.08 0.60 -23.11
CA PRO A 108 6.97 0.36 -24.24
C PRO A 108 7.25 -1.13 -24.40
N LYS A 109 7.66 -1.54 -25.61
CA LYS A 109 8.04 -2.92 -25.93
C LYS A 109 9.56 -3.06 -25.96
N SER A 110 10.04 -4.29 -26.05
CA SER A 110 11.48 -4.59 -26.12
C SER A 110 12.18 -3.95 -27.34
N ASN A 111 11.43 -3.68 -28.41
CA ASN A 111 11.90 -3.00 -29.61
C ASN A 111 11.61 -1.49 -29.65
N SER A 112 10.95 -0.92 -28.64
CA SER A 112 10.67 0.51 -28.56
C SER A 112 11.94 1.35 -28.56
N SER A 113 11.82 2.58 -29.06
CA SER A 113 12.90 3.54 -29.18
C SER A 113 13.41 4.00 -27.80
N TYR A 114 14.58 4.63 -27.78
CA TYR A 114 15.11 5.23 -26.56
C TYR A 114 14.16 6.30 -26.00
N GLU A 115 13.56 7.12 -26.87
CA GLU A 115 12.65 8.19 -26.49
C GLU A 115 11.37 7.66 -25.85
N GLU A 116 10.75 6.64 -26.44
CA GLU A 116 9.54 5.99 -25.89
C GLU A 116 9.82 5.40 -24.50
N ARG A 117 10.95 4.70 -24.34
CA ARG A 117 11.38 4.13 -23.06
C ARG A 117 11.66 5.23 -22.04
N SER A 118 12.38 6.28 -22.44
CA SER A 118 12.76 7.38 -21.56
C SER A 118 11.53 8.11 -21.05
N LYS A 119 10.55 8.37 -21.93
CA LYS A 119 9.29 8.98 -21.55
C LYS A 119 8.55 8.14 -20.51
N PHE A 120 8.37 6.84 -20.77
CA PHE A 120 7.67 5.95 -19.85
C PHE A 120 8.38 5.84 -18.49
N ILE A 121 9.70 5.60 -18.49
CA ILE A 121 10.50 5.40 -17.26
C ILE A 121 10.52 6.68 -16.40
N ARG A 122 10.65 7.86 -17.02
CA ARG A 122 10.57 9.13 -16.28
C ARG A 122 9.17 9.38 -15.71
N SER A 123 8.12 9.16 -16.51
CA SER A 123 6.74 9.23 -16.03
C SER A 123 6.47 8.28 -14.85
N LYS A 124 7.08 7.08 -14.90
CA LYS A 124 6.90 6.05 -13.89
C LYS A 124 7.61 6.35 -12.57
N TYR A 125 8.89 6.73 -12.60
CA TYR A 125 9.72 6.80 -11.38
C TYR A 125 10.14 8.22 -10.98
N GLU A 126 10.30 9.14 -11.94
CA GLU A 126 10.74 10.52 -11.67
C GLU A 126 9.56 11.44 -11.39
N SER A 127 8.57 11.52 -12.29
CA SER A 127 7.35 12.31 -12.07
C SER A 127 6.22 11.54 -11.39
N GLN A 128 6.36 10.21 -11.29
CA GLN A 128 5.42 9.33 -10.57
C GLN A 128 3.95 9.52 -11.01
N GLU A 129 3.73 9.75 -12.31
CA GLU A 129 2.45 10.12 -12.89
C GLU A 129 1.37 9.04 -12.71
N PHE A 130 1.79 7.77 -12.64
CA PHE A 130 0.91 6.61 -12.52
C PHE A 130 0.70 6.17 -11.07
N LEU A 131 1.31 6.86 -10.10
CA LEU A 131 1.00 6.68 -8.68
C LEU A 131 -0.32 7.35 -8.32
N LYS A 132 -0.98 6.85 -7.26
CA LYS A 132 -2.07 7.57 -6.59
C LYS A 132 -1.56 8.98 -6.24
N PRO A 133 -2.34 10.06 -6.44
CA PRO A 133 -1.90 11.43 -6.11
C PRO A 133 -1.35 11.59 -4.68
N SER A 134 -1.84 10.79 -3.74
CA SER A 134 -1.40 10.74 -2.34
C SER A 134 -0.04 10.08 -2.10
N LEU A 135 0.53 9.38 -3.09
CA LEU A 135 1.84 8.70 -3.02
C LEU A 135 2.92 9.40 -3.85
N ARG A 136 2.57 10.51 -4.52
CA ARG A 136 3.53 11.28 -5.31
C ARG A 136 4.47 11.99 -4.35
N ILE A 137 5.69 11.47 -4.20
CA ILE A 137 6.74 12.08 -3.41
C ILE A 137 7.29 13.26 -4.23
N VAL A 138 6.53 14.35 -4.35
CA VAL A 138 7.12 15.61 -4.78
C VAL A 138 7.81 16.17 -3.54
N SER A 139 9.13 16.10 -3.58
CA SER A 139 10.09 16.77 -2.70
C SER A 139 9.48 18.02 -2.05
N SER A 140 9.35 17.96 -0.74
CA SER A 140 8.86 19.02 0.14
C SER A 140 9.49 20.38 -0.21
N LYS A 141 8.72 21.20 -0.92
CA LYS A 141 8.67 22.66 -0.85
C LYS A 141 7.49 23.11 -1.69
N MET A 142 6.33 23.31 -1.07
CA MET A 142 5.44 24.44 -1.34
C MET A 142 4.30 24.40 -0.32
N SER A 143 4.09 25.56 0.27
CA SER A 143 3.26 25.83 1.44
C SER A 143 1.77 25.62 1.18
N PHE A 144 1.08 25.15 2.22
CA PHE A 144 -0.37 25.13 2.33
C PHE A 144 -0.97 26.51 2.01
N ASN A 145 -1.96 26.54 1.10
CA ASN A 145 -3.02 27.53 1.08
C ASN A 145 -4.31 26.80 0.68
N TYR A 146 -5.08 26.38 1.69
CA TYR A 146 -6.47 25.98 1.54
C TYR A 146 -7.28 27.18 1.04
N VAL A 147 -8.01 27.01 -0.06
CA VAL A 147 -9.07 27.93 -0.48
C VAL A 147 -10.34 27.10 -0.67
N GLU A 148 -11.35 27.36 0.17
CA GLU A 148 -12.71 26.85 0.04
C GLU A 148 -13.34 27.26 -1.30
N PRO A 149 -14.14 26.40 -1.96
CA PRO A 149 -15.04 26.85 -3.01
C PRO A 149 -16.41 27.26 -2.43
N LYS A 150 -16.73 28.56 -2.55
CA LYS A 150 -18.10 29.08 -2.46
C LYS A 150 -18.84 28.90 -3.79
N GLU A 151 -20.08 28.45 -3.66
CA GLU A 151 -21.27 28.59 -4.50
C GLU A 151 -21.18 28.89 -6.01
N SER A 152 -21.87 28.01 -6.74
CA SER A 152 -22.82 28.24 -7.84
C SER A 152 -22.38 29.04 -9.09
N LEU A 153 -22.37 28.35 -10.22
CA LEU A 153 -22.83 28.96 -11.47
C LEU A 153 -23.67 27.98 -12.31
N ASN A 154 -24.86 28.48 -12.65
CA ASN A 154 -25.87 27.89 -13.49
C ASN A 154 -25.35 27.59 -14.90
N TYR A 155 -25.57 26.37 -15.39
CA TYR A 155 -25.74 26.10 -16.82
C TYR A 155 -27.10 25.44 -17.06
N ARG A 156 -27.98 26.20 -17.71
CA ARG A 156 -29.17 25.68 -18.39
C ARG A 156 -28.73 25.08 -19.72
N ILE A 157 -29.03 23.81 -19.97
CA ILE A 157 -29.19 23.27 -21.33
C ILE A 157 -30.42 22.35 -21.33
N ASP A 158 -31.26 22.59 -22.33
CA ASP A 158 -32.57 22.01 -22.57
C ASP A 158 -32.58 20.49 -22.83
N SER A 159 -33.76 19.95 -22.55
CA SER A 159 -34.24 18.58 -22.69
C SER A 159 -34.03 17.98 -24.09
N ASN A 160 -33.40 16.81 -24.16
CA ASN A 160 -33.84 15.71 -25.02
C ASN A 160 -33.33 14.36 -24.47
N ASN A 161 -34.27 13.41 -24.43
CA ASN A 161 -34.21 12.14 -23.71
C ASN A 161 -33.38 11.06 -24.45
N SER A 162 -32.97 10.04 -23.69
CA SER A 162 -32.33 8.77 -24.07
C SER A 162 -30.80 8.76 -24.23
N ASN A 163 -30.11 8.61 -23.08
CA ASN A 163 -29.26 7.45 -22.80
C ASN A 163 -28.85 7.45 -21.32
N LYS A 164 -29.53 6.59 -20.56
CA LYS A 164 -29.36 6.35 -19.14
C LYS A 164 -28.30 5.25 -18.96
N ALA A 165 -27.03 5.64 -18.85
CA ALA A 165 -25.87 4.85 -18.41
C ALA A 165 -24.67 5.81 -18.54
N VAL A 166 -24.07 6.36 -17.48
CA VAL A 166 -23.35 5.68 -16.42
C VAL A 166 -23.53 6.51 -15.15
N GLU A 167 -24.39 6.05 -14.23
CA GLU A 167 -24.26 6.44 -12.83
C GLU A 167 -23.05 5.67 -12.32
N MET A 168 -21.92 6.37 -12.16
CA MET A 168 -20.68 5.74 -11.68
C MET A 168 -20.95 5.18 -10.29
N ARG A 169 -20.66 3.89 -10.06
CA ARG A 169 -20.75 3.32 -8.70
C ARG A 169 -19.88 4.14 -7.77
N GLU A 170 -20.46 4.71 -6.72
CA GLU A 170 -19.74 5.55 -5.74
C GLU A 170 -18.73 4.74 -4.92
N PHE A 171 -18.94 3.42 -4.80
CA PHE A 171 -18.16 2.51 -3.96
C PHE A 171 -17.51 1.38 -4.76
N ILE A 172 -16.35 0.91 -4.30
CA ILE A 172 -15.54 -0.16 -4.91
C ILE A 172 -15.66 -1.51 -4.18
N GLY A 173 -16.24 -1.52 -2.98
CA GLY A 173 -16.34 -2.70 -2.12
C GLY A 173 -16.79 -2.32 -0.72
N ASP A 174 -17.02 -3.32 0.12
CA ASP A 174 -17.27 -3.16 1.54
C ASP A 174 -16.06 -3.60 2.36
N LEU A 175 -15.78 -2.84 3.42
CA LEU A 175 -14.78 -3.17 4.42
C LEU A 175 -15.49 -3.59 5.70
N LYS A 176 -15.32 -4.85 6.07
CA LYS A 176 -15.70 -5.35 7.39
C LYS A 176 -14.54 -5.15 8.34
N VAL A 177 -14.83 -4.49 9.46
CA VAL A 177 -13.88 -4.20 10.53
C VAL A 177 -14.40 -4.84 11.79
N LYS A 178 -13.75 -5.89 12.25
CA LYS A 178 -14.00 -6.47 13.56
C LYS A 178 -13.09 -5.81 14.57
N VAL A 179 -13.68 -5.02 15.46
CA VAL A 179 -12.99 -4.45 16.61
C VAL A 179 -12.87 -5.53 17.67
N VAL A 180 -11.65 -6.05 17.88
CA VAL A 180 -11.43 -7.23 18.74
C VAL A 180 -11.36 -6.82 20.20
N ARG A 181 -10.34 -6.06 20.57
CA ARG A 181 -10.10 -5.62 21.95
C ARG A 181 -9.24 -4.36 22.03
N GLY A 182 -9.35 -3.65 23.15
CA GLY A 182 -8.40 -2.65 23.60
C GLY A 182 -7.53 -3.22 24.73
N SER A 183 -6.31 -2.74 24.87
CA SER A 183 -5.40 -3.12 25.95
C SER A 183 -4.77 -1.88 26.57
N ASN A 184 -4.75 -1.83 27.90
CA ASN A 184 -4.14 -0.74 28.67
C ASN A 184 -4.59 0.66 28.20
N LEU A 185 -5.89 0.81 27.94
CA LEU A 185 -6.48 2.08 27.52
C LEU A 185 -6.31 3.14 28.62
N ALA A 186 -6.32 4.39 28.21
CA ALA A 186 -6.16 5.52 29.12
C ALA A 186 -7.31 5.65 30.11
N VAL A 187 -7.05 6.25 31.27
CA VAL A 187 -8.06 6.52 32.29
C VAL A 187 -8.60 7.93 32.08
N ARG A 188 -9.92 8.10 31.97
CA ARG A 188 -10.57 9.41 31.88
C ARG A 188 -11.57 9.65 33.02
N ASP A 189 -12.05 8.59 33.67
CA ASP A 189 -12.76 8.67 34.95
C ASP A 189 -11.84 8.57 36.18
N MET A 190 -12.42 8.65 37.39
CA MET A 190 -11.68 8.61 38.67
C MET A 190 -10.66 7.46 38.78
N PHE A 191 -10.97 6.29 38.21
CA PHE A 191 -10.11 5.11 38.27
C PHE A 191 -10.16 4.21 37.00
N SER A 192 -11.03 4.50 36.04
CA SER A 192 -11.27 3.65 34.86
C SER A 192 -11.77 4.51 33.68
N SER A 193 -12.39 3.88 32.68
CA SER A 193 -13.18 4.50 31.61
C SER A 193 -14.24 3.52 31.11
N ASP A 194 -15.23 4.05 30.40
CA ASP A 194 -16.30 3.35 29.69
C ASP A 194 -16.04 3.38 28.16
N PRO A 195 -15.02 2.66 27.64
CA PRO A 195 -14.58 2.87 26.27
C PRO A 195 -15.53 2.32 25.21
N TYR A 196 -15.61 3.05 24.09
CA TYR A 196 -16.13 2.59 22.81
C TYR A 196 -15.28 3.12 21.65
N VAL A 197 -15.43 2.50 20.49
CA VAL A 197 -14.63 2.80 19.30
C VAL A 197 -15.52 3.35 18.20
N VAL A 198 -15.10 4.47 17.61
CA VAL A 198 -15.71 5.06 16.41
C VAL A 198 -14.80 4.86 15.22
N LEU A 199 -15.32 4.22 14.20
CA LEU A 199 -14.69 4.05 12.90
C LEU A 199 -15.26 5.08 11.93
N THR A 200 -14.38 5.82 11.25
CA THR A 200 -14.77 6.82 10.23
C THR A 200 -14.07 6.55 8.91
N LEU A 201 -14.84 6.43 7.83
CA LEU A 201 -14.32 6.31 6.46
C LEU A 201 -15.07 7.24 5.51
N GLY A 202 -14.40 8.32 5.08
CA GLY A 202 -15.06 9.41 4.36
C GLY A 202 -16.13 10.07 5.24
N GLU A 203 -17.37 10.08 4.77
CA GLU A 203 -18.52 10.63 5.51
C GLU A 203 -19.21 9.58 6.42
N GLN A 204 -18.82 8.32 6.31
CA GLN A 204 -19.45 7.23 7.07
C GLN A 204 -18.83 7.10 8.46
N LYS A 205 -19.69 6.82 9.44
CA LYS A 205 -19.30 6.50 10.80
C LYS A 205 -20.00 5.24 11.27
N ALA A 206 -19.28 4.37 11.97
CA ALA A 206 -19.82 3.22 12.68
C ALA A 206 -19.16 3.15 14.07
N GLN A 207 -19.86 2.61 15.07
CA GLN A 207 -19.33 2.55 16.43
C GLN A 207 -19.66 1.22 17.12
N THR A 208 -18.82 0.83 18.06
CA THR A 208 -19.03 -0.35 18.91
C THR A 208 -19.98 -0.03 20.07
N THR A 209 -20.38 -1.07 20.80
CA THR A 209 -20.95 -0.90 22.14
C THR A 209 -19.91 -0.38 23.13
N VAL A 210 -20.41 0.28 24.16
CA VAL A 210 -19.63 0.78 25.29
C VAL A 210 -19.35 -0.35 26.26
N LYS A 211 -18.11 -0.43 26.77
CA LYS A 211 -17.72 -1.38 27.82
C LYS A 211 -17.52 -0.62 29.13
N PRO A 212 -18.39 -0.79 30.13
CA PRO A 212 -18.32 0.02 31.34
C PRO A 212 -17.13 -0.38 32.22
N SER A 213 -16.38 0.60 32.67
CA SER A 213 -15.30 0.53 33.64
C SER A 213 -14.23 -0.52 33.30
N ASP A 214 -13.80 -0.56 32.03
CA ASP A 214 -12.86 -1.56 31.53
C ASP A 214 -11.80 -0.94 30.61
N LEU A 215 -10.53 -0.93 31.05
CA LEU A 215 -9.39 -0.46 30.26
C LEU A 215 -8.78 -1.54 29.37
N ASN A 216 -9.30 -2.77 29.42
CA ASN A 216 -8.91 -3.89 28.56
C ASN A 216 -10.15 -4.53 27.89
N PRO A 217 -11.01 -3.70 27.26
CA PRO A 217 -12.31 -4.14 26.77
C PRO A 217 -12.16 -5.16 25.65
N ILE A 218 -12.99 -6.20 25.68
CA ILE A 218 -13.15 -7.13 24.55
C ILE A 218 -14.48 -6.82 23.88
N TRP A 219 -14.44 -6.15 22.72
CA TRP A 219 -15.64 -5.84 21.94
C TRP A 219 -16.08 -7.05 21.11
N ASN A 220 -15.19 -7.60 20.27
CA ASN A 220 -15.51 -8.61 19.26
C ASN A 220 -16.72 -8.22 18.39
N GLU A 221 -16.78 -6.96 17.97
CA GLU A 221 -17.90 -6.42 17.20
C GLU A 221 -17.49 -6.16 15.75
N GLU A 222 -18.29 -6.66 14.80
CA GLU A 222 -18.09 -6.46 13.36
C GLU A 222 -18.92 -5.27 12.88
N LEU A 223 -18.24 -4.28 12.31
CA LEU A 223 -18.82 -3.08 11.71
C LEU A 223 -18.50 -3.08 10.22
N THR A 224 -19.43 -2.67 9.36
CA THR A 224 -19.22 -2.63 7.90
C THR A 224 -19.30 -1.20 7.39
N LEU A 225 -18.33 -0.80 6.57
CA LEU A 225 -18.26 0.52 5.93
C LEU A 225 -18.05 0.31 4.43
N SER A 226 -18.79 1.03 3.58
CA SER A 226 -18.59 0.96 2.14
C SER A 226 -17.39 1.81 1.72
N VAL A 227 -16.49 1.29 0.90
CA VAL A 227 -15.26 1.98 0.52
C VAL A 227 -15.49 2.76 -0.78
N PRO A 228 -15.42 4.11 -0.76
CA PRO A 228 -15.63 4.93 -1.95
C PRO A 228 -14.48 4.76 -2.95
N GLN A 229 -14.70 5.13 -4.22
CA GLN A 229 -13.63 5.11 -5.24
C GLN A 229 -12.39 5.90 -4.80
N THR A 230 -12.61 7.06 -4.17
CA THR A 230 -11.57 7.86 -3.54
C THR A 230 -11.66 7.70 -2.03
N TYR A 231 -10.94 6.70 -1.51
CA TYR A 231 -10.83 6.46 -0.08
C TYR A 231 -9.53 7.04 0.50
N GLY A 232 -9.64 7.58 1.71
CA GLY A 232 -8.52 7.87 2.61
C GLY A 232 -8.27 6.72 3.58
N ALA A 233 -7.50 6.99 4.64
CA ALA A 233 -7.32 6.04 5.73
C ALA A 233 -8.65 5.83 6.49
N LEU A 234 -8.82 4.62 7.03
CA LEU A 234 -9.87 4.36 8.02
C LEU A 234 -9.41 4.97 9.34
N LYS A 235 -10.15 5.96 9.84
CA LYS A 235 -9.87 6.57 11.14
C LYS A 235 -10.53 5.75 12.24
N LEU A 236 -9.77 5.49 13.29
CA LEU A 236 -10.21 4.81 14.49
C LEU A 236 -9.99 5.75 15.67
N GLN A 237 -11.05 6.04 16.42
CA GLN A 237 -10.99 6.88 17.61
C GLN A 237 -11.63 6.14 18.77
N VAL A 238 -10.96 6.11 19.92
CA VAL A 238 -11.49 5.55 21.16
C VAL A 238 -12.00 6.70 22.01
N TYR A 239 -13.18 6.54 22.60
CA TYR A 239 -13.83 7.53 23.43
C TYR A 239 -14.28 6.93 24.75
N ASP A 240 -14.26 7.75 25.80
CA ASP A 240 -14.90 7.45 27.09
C ASP A 240 -16.33 7.98 27.07
N GLN A 241 -17.32 7.12 27.34
CA GLN A 241 -18.72 7.56 27.37
C GLN A 241 -19.04 8.29 28.66
N ASP A 242 -19.38 9.58 28.53
CA ASP A 242 -19.84 10.40 29.65
C ASP A 242 -21.35 10.62 29.62
N VAL A 243 -22.02 10.45 30.77
CA VAL A 243 -23.48 10.62 30.85
C VAL A 243 -23.90 12.09 30.82
N PHE A 244 -23.00 13.03 31.17
CA PHE A 244 -23.34 14.45 31.36
C PHE A 244 -22.36 15.45 30.69
N SER A 245 -21.34 14.97 29.98
CA SER A 245 -20.33 15.76 29.25
C SER A 245 -20.25 15.33 27.78
N ALA A 246 -19.43 16.04 26.99
CA ALA A 246 -18.97 15.51 25.72
C ALA A 246 -17.91 14.44 25.99
N ASP A 247 -18.04 13.28 25.34
CA ASP A 247 -17.14 12.13 25.50
C ASP A 247 -15.66 12.50 25.31
N ASP A 248 -14.83 12.08 26.25
CA ASP A 248 -13.39 12.35 26.23
C ASP A 248 -12.67 11.40 25.26
N ILE A 249 -11.77 11.95 24.45
CA ILE A 249 -10.96 11.13 23.53
C ILE A 249 -9.89 10.35 24.31
N MET A 250 -9.83 9.05 24.05
CA MET A 250 -8.91 8.07 24.63
C MET A 250 -7.83 7.62 23.64
N GLY A 251 -7.60 8.42 22.60
CA GLY A 251 -6.60 8.19 21.57
C GLY A 251 -7.19 7.81 20.21
N GLU A 252 -6.32 7.88 19.20
CA GLU A 252 -6.71 7.65 17.81
C GLU A 252 -5.62 6.94 17.02
N ALA A 253 -6.03 6.28 15.94
CA ALA A 253 -5.13 5.67 14.98
C ALA A 253 -5.75 5.73 13.57
N GLU A 254 -4.90 5.68 12.55
CA GLU A 254 -5.34 5.57 11.15
C GLU A 254 -4.85 4.24 10.57
N VAL A 255 -5.72 3.57 9.84
CA VAL A 255 -5.44 2.32 9.12
C VAL A 255 -5.37 2.59 7.63
N ASP A 256 -4.22 2.31 7.02
CA ASP A 256 -4.06 2.41 5.57
C ASP A 256 -4.69 1.18 4.90
N LEU A 257 -5.78 1.41 4.16
CA LEU A 257 -6.51 0.38 3.43
C LEU A 257 -5.85 0.02 2.09
N GLN A 258 -4.93 0.86 1.62
CA GLN A 258 -4.38 0.71 0.28
C GLN A 258 -3.60 -0.61 0.09
N PRO A 259 -2.72 -1.06 1.02
CA PRO A 259 -2.04 -2.35 0.87
C PRO A 259 -3.02 -3.51 0.72
N MET A 260 -4.14 -3.51 1.47
CA MET A 260 -5.15 -4.56 1.42
C MET A 260 -5.90 -4.57 0.08
N ILE A 261 -6.44 -3.41 -0.31
CA ILE A 261 -7.27 -3.28 -1.52
C ILE A 261 -6.43 -3.52 -2.77
N THR A 262 -5.21 -2.96 -2.85
CA THR A 262 -4.34 -3.18 -4.01
C THR A 262 -3.89 -4.63 -4.13
N SER A 263 -3.63 -5.31 -3.00
CA SER A 263 -3.34 -6.75 -3.00
C SER A 263 -4.56 -7.54 -3.49
N ALA A 264 -5.75 -7.28 -2.95
CA ALA A 264 -6.98 -7.96 -3.38
C ALA A 264 -7.21 -7.82 -4.90
N MET A 265 -7.12 -6.60 -5.43
CA MET A 265 -7.31 -6.32 -6.86
C MET A 265 -6.27 -7.01 -7.75
N ALA A 266 -5.02 -7.16 -7.27
CA ALA A 266 -3.95 -7.79 -8.04
C ALA A 266 -4.12 -9.31 -8.20
N PHE A 267 -4.72 -9.97 -7.20
CA PHE A 267 -4.91 -11.42 -7.19
C PHE A 267 -6.26 -11.87 -7.79
N GLY A 268 -7.20 -10.96 -7.99
CA GLY A 268 -8.49 -11.26 -8.63
C GLY A 268 -9.47 -11.92 -7.67
N ASP A 269 -10.11 -13.00 -8.10
CA ASP A 269 -11.12 -13.71 -7.31
C ASP A 269 -10.46 -14.58 -6.21
N PRO A 270 -10.58 -14.20 -4.92
CA PRO A 270 -9.95 -14.95 -3.83
C PRO A 270 -10.58 -16.33 -3.62
N GLU A 271 -11.82 -16.58 -4.06
CA GLU A 271 -12.48 -17.90 -3.89
C GLU A 271 -11.80 -18.99 -4.72
N LEU A 272 -11.10 -18.61 -5.78
CA LEU A 272 -10.35 -19.52 -6.65
C LEU A 272 -8.93 -19.79 -6.13
N LEU A 273 -8.52 -19.12 -5.05
CA LEU A 273 -7.16 -19.17 -4.52
C LEU A 273 -7.12 -19.90 -3.17
N GLY A 274 -6.06 -20.68 -2.96
CA GLY A 274 -5.79 -21.31 -1.67
C GLY A 274 -5.26 -20.31 -0.64
N ASN A 275 -5.22 -20.72 0.64
CA ASN A 275 -4.71 -19.88 1.72
C ASN A 275 -3.27 -19.43 1.42
N MET A 276 -3.05 -18.12 1.34
CA MET A 276 -1.75 -17.56 0.99
C MET A 276 -1.60 -16.12 1.46
N GLN A 277 -0.36 -15.68 1.64
CA GLN A 277 -0.04 -14.28 1.85
C GLN A 277 -0.03 -13.53 0.52
N ILE A 278 -0.78 -12.44 0.45
CA ILE A 278 -0.90 -11.60 -0.76
C ILE A 278 -0.31 -10.20 -0.59
N GLY A 279 -0.10 -9.75 0.65
CA GLY A 279 0.41 -8.42 0.92
C GLY A 279 0.88 -8.23 2.35
N LYS A 280 1.33 -7.01 2.63
CA LYS A 280 1.76 -6.58 3.96
C LYS A 280 1.67 -5.06 4.10
N TRP A 281 1.23 -4.58 5.27
CA TRP A 281 1.39 -3.20 5.70
C TRP A 281 2.53 -3.13 6.70
N LEU A 282 3.62 -2.46 6.32
CA LEU A 282 4.86 -2.43 7.08
C LEU A 282 4.78 -1.41 8.22
N LYS A 283 5.29 -1.81 9.37
CA LYS A 283 5.43 -0.94 10.53
C LYS A 283 6.57 0.04 10.28
N THR A 284 6.26 1.33 10.38
CA THR A 284 7.22 2.42 10.18
C THR A 284 7.18 3.35 11.39
N SER A 285 8.04 4.37 11.41
CA SER A 285 8.06 5.35 12.51
C SER A 285 6.92 6.36 12.45
N ASP A 286 6.24 6.47 11.31
CA ASP A 286 5.20 7.46 11.00
C ASP A 286 3.79 6.85 10.97
N ASN A 287 3.64 5.56 11.28
CA ASN A 287 2.32 4.92 11.41
C ASN A 287 2.10 4.33 12.80
N ALA A 288 0.85 3.99 13.08
CA ALA A 288 0.42 3.50 14.39
C ALA A 288 0.65 1.98 14.59
N LEU A 289 1.24 1.26 13.64
CA LEU A 289 1.42 -0.19 13.76
C LEU A 289 2.37 -0.54 14.91
N ILE A 290 1.98 -1.52 15.73
CA ILE A 290 2.85 -2.14 16.74
C ILE A 290 3.84 -3.08 16.05
N SER A 291 3.34 -3.84 15.07
CA SER A 291 4.10 -4.72 14.22
C SER A 291 3.55 -4.72 12.80
N ASP A 292 4.42 -5.12 11.89
CA ASP A 292 4.11 -5.53 10.54
C ASP A 292 2.79 -6.33 10.44
N SER A 293 1.84 -5.84 9.63
CA SER A 293 0.51 -6.44 9.48
C SER A 293 0.43 -7.19 8.14
N ILE A 294 0.09 -8.48 8.19
CA ILE A 294 0.09 -9.36 7.02
C ILE A 294 -1.31 -9.42 6.41
N ILE A 295 -1.39 -9.36 5.08
CA ILE A 295 -2.63 -9.53 4.32
C ILE A 295 -2.62 -10.92 3.69
N ASN A 296 -3.63 -11.71 4.01
CA ASN A 296 -3.77 -13.09 3.57
C ASN A 296 -5.10 -13.31 2.86
N ILE A 297 -5.13 -14.29 1.96
CA ILE A 297 -6.34 -14.99 1.59
C ILE A 297 -6.51 -16.15 2.57
N VAL A 298 -7.66 -16.23 3.23
CA VAL A 298 -8.03 -17.31 4.13
C VAL A 298 -9.47 -17.71 3.82
N ASP A 299 -9.67 -18.96 3.41
CA ASP A 299 -10.99 -19.52 3.07
C ASP A 299 -11.75 -18.67 2.05
N GLY A 300 -11.05 -18.27 0.97
CA GLY A 300 -11.61 -17.45 -0.11
C GLY A 300 -11.81 -15.98 0.25
N LYS A 301 -11.32 -15.50 1.40
CA LYS A 301 -11.53 -14.13 1.87
C LYS A 301 -10.22 -13.40 2.08
N VAL A 302 -10.16 -12.14 1.66
CA VAL A 302 -9.01 -11.27 1.94
C VAL A 302 -9.13 -10.73 3.35
N LYS A 303 -8.18 -11.12 4.22
CA LYS A 303 -8.15 -10.75 5.64
C LYS A 303 -6.82 -10.12 6.05
N GLN A 304 -6.89 -9.22 7.02
CA GLN A 304 -5.72 -8.56 7.59
C GLN A 304 -5.91 -8.35 9.10
N GLU A 305 -4.97 -8.83 9.91
CA GLU A 305 -4.93 -8.56 11.36
C GLU A 305 -4.06 -7.33 11.62
N VAL A 306 -4.55 -6.39 12.42
CA VAL A 306 -3.90 -5.10 12.66
C VAL A 306 -3.86 -4.82 14.16
N SER A 307 -2.66 -4.55 14.68
CA SER A 307 -2.43 -4.11 16.06
C SER A 307 -1.85 -2.69 16.05
N LEU A 308 -2.54 -1.77 16.70
CA LEU A 308 -2.25 -0.33 16.65
C LEU A 308 -1.94 0.21 18.04
N GLN A 309 -0.90 1.03 18.13
CA GLN A 309 -0.64 1.90 19.28
C GLN A 309 -1.48 3.18 19.10
N LEU A 310 -2.36 3.47 20.05
CA LEU A 310 -3.13 4.72 20.01
C LEU A 310 -2.21 5.92 20.15
N GLN A 311 -2.46 6.94 19.33
CA GLN A 311 -1.75 8.21 19.28
C GLN A 311 -2.51 9.28 20.05
N ASN A 312 -1.81 10.38 20.38
CA ASN A 312 -2.37 11.52 21.13
C ASN A 312 -2.97 11.12 22.49
N VAL A 313 -2.44 10.05 23.09
CA VAL A 313 -2.86 9.49 24.37
C VAL A 313 -1.64 8.88 25.08
N GLU A 314 -1.66 8.83 26.41
CA GLU A 314 -0.57 8.31 27.24
C GLU A 314 -0.41 6.78 27.18
N SER A 315 -1.48 6.05 26.86
CA SER A 315 -1.48 4.60 26.75
C SER A 315 -2.67 4.11 25.92
N GLY A 316 -2.58 2.87 25.47
CA GLY A 316 -3.68 2.19 24.80
C GLY A 316 -3.25 1.55 23.49
N GLU A 317 -3.57 0.29 23.35
CA GLU A 317 -3.41 -0.48 22.13
C GLU A 317 -4.77 -0.99 21.68
N ILE A 318 -4.96 -1.15 20.36
CA ILE A 318 -6.17 -1.74 19.81
C ILE A 318 -5.85 -2.79 18.75
N GLU A 319 -6.61 -3.89 18.82
CA GLU A 319 -6.55 -4.98 17.85
C GLU A 319 -7.83 -5.00 17.01
N VAL A 320 -7.66 -5.01 15.69
CA VAL A 320 -8.75 -5.11 14.72
C VAL A 320 -8.44 -6.16 13.65
N GLU A 321 -9.48 -6.82 13.15
CA GLU A 321 -9.41 -7.69 11.97
C GLU A 321 -10.18 -7.04 10.83
N LEU A 322 -9.57 -6.95 9.66
CA LEU A 322 -10.19 -6.42 8.43
C LEU A 322 -10.55 -7.56 7.49
N GLU A 323 -11.71 -7.51 6.87
CA GLU A 323 -12.13 -8.37 5.75
C GLU A 323 -12.61 -7.49 4.58
N TRP A 324 -12.03 -7.71 3.40
CA TRP A 324 -12.34 -6.96 2.18
C TRP A 324 -13.32 -7.74 1.30
N ILE A 325 -14.39 -7.06 0.87
CA ILE A 325 -15.43 -7.62 0.01
C ILE A 325 -15.55 -6.72 -1.23
N PRO A 326 -15.02 -7.12 -2.40
CA PRO A 326 -15.20 -6.34 -3.63
C PRO A 326 -16.68 -6.33 -4.05
N LEU A 327 -17.14 -5.23 -4.65
CA LEU A 327 -18.44 -5.21 -5.32
C LEU A 327 -18.29 -5.81 -6.72
N ASP A 328 -18.98 -6.91 -7.01
CA ASP A 328 -18.96 -7.61 -8.31
C ASP A 328 -19.14 -6.64 -9.48
N GLU A 329 -18.21 -6.62 -10.45
CA GLU A 329 -18.34 -5.84 -11.69
C GLU A 329 -19.55 -6.27 -12.53
#